data_AF-A0A661C893-F1
#
_entry.id   AF-A0A661C893-F1
#
_cell.length_a   1.000
_cell.length_b   1.000
_cell.length_c   1.000
_cell.angle_alpha   90.00
_cell.angle_beta   90.00
_cell.angle_gamma   90.00
#
_symmetry.space_group_name_H-M   'P 1'
#
loop_
_entity.id
_entity.type
_entity.pdbx_description
1 polymer ?
#
loop_
_entity_poly.entity_id
_entity_poly.type
_entity_poly.pdbx_seq_one_letter_code
_entity_poly.pdbx_strand_id
1 'polypeptide(L)'
;MVIAGDIGSTRSYLGTYKPDDKENPVLVFPSDEPKQYDSADYSSLESMIEAFLQAANINEPIYAGCFGISGQPENGYIIGLDWKFSQDQLCEFLVEHSWKKKKGECDEAQIKQLPIVRLVNNMEGIDFNELLDSGELIELNDEANTANDKDKFGLPFKRALIGIRGGGLGEALVYWGRPPSRQYDPKKFNISPSEGGHANLAPSSKEEVDLLNYLLKHPEHLEGPEPVTYQEVLSENGIVSMYQFFKHKTGGNEATAPDVEKLIGDNNTKSAAREIVKMALEEKNALCKRAIDLFFSIYGAEAGNLALRYYARGGVYYIQDSITPPELVDKLIDKLKQGAFMQAFTRRATPQVVDLLKSIPVKFVKDANIRLHGAAQRALNKEPLARVLYNRCK
;
A
#
# COMPACT_ATOMS: atom_id res chain seq x y z
N MET A 1 9.38 23.54 -6.55
CA MET A 1 8.33 22.49 -6.43
C MET A 1 8.83 21.32 -5.57
N VAL A 2 8.00 20.29 -5.36
CA VAL A 2 8.41 19.04 -4.68
C VAL A 2 8.22 17.83 -5.57
N ILE A 3 8.90 16.73 -5.23
CA ILE A 3 8.67 15.40 -5.81
C ILE A 3 8.11 14.46 -4.74
N ALA A 4 7.19 13.59 -5.12
CA ALA A 4 6.71 12.53 -4.26
C ALA A 4 6.71 11.20 -4.99
N GLY A 5 6.90 10.14 -4.23
CA GLY A 5 6.83 8.79 -4.77
C GLY A 5 6.19 7.81 -3.82
N ASP A 6 5.56 6.80 -4.40
CA ASP A 6 5.06 5.64 -3.72
C ASP A 6 5.67 4.42 -4.42
N ILE A 7 6.68 3.85 -3.79
CA ILE A 7 7.68 2.96 -4.40
C ILE A 7 7.45 1.54 -3.89
N GLY A 8 7.21 0.63 -4.83
CA GLY A 8 6.97 -0.79 -4.55
C GLY A 8 7.89 -1.70 -5.35
N SER A 9 7.88 -2.99 -5.00
CA SER A 9 8.67 -4.02 -5.68
C SER A 9 8.23 -4.30 -7.11
N THR A 10 6.93 -4.13 -7.41
CA THR A 10 6.39 -4.40 -8.75
C THR A 10 5.96 -3.16 -9.51
N ARG A 11 5.38 -2.16 -8.82
CA ARG A 11 4.94 -0.90 -9.40
C ARG A 11 5.29 0.26 -8.49
N SER A 12 5.70 1.35 -9.11
CA SER A 12 6.05 2.60 -8.43
C SER A 12 5.34 3.77 -9.11
N TYR A 13 4.93 4.76 -8.33
CA TYR A 13 4.28 5.96 -8.83
C TYR A 13 5.10 7.19 -8.43
N LEU A 14 5.29 8.11 -9.36
CA LEU A 14 6.00 9.37 -9.15
C LEU A 14 5.15 10.55 -9.63
N GLY A 15 5.25 11.66 -8.92
CA GLY A 15 4.62 12.92 -9.30
C GLY A 15 5.41 14.11 -8.76
N THR A 16 5.30 15.26 -9.44
CA THR A 16 5.72 16.54 -8.88
C THR A 16 4.51 17.35 -8.45
N TYR A 17 4.67 18.11 -7.36
CA TYR A 17 3.56 18.79 -6.72
C TYR A 17 3.88 20.23 -6.34
N LYS A 18 2.83 21.04 -6.26
CA LYS A 18 2.81 22.39 -5.68
C LYS A 18 1.61 22.51 -4.73
N PRO A 19 1.66 23.39 -3.72
CA PRO A 19 0.50 23.63 -2.87
C PRO A 19 -0.58 24.44 -3.62
N ASP A 20 -1.85 24.14 -3.37
CA ASP A 20 -2.96 25.06 -3.65
C ASP A 20 -3.07 26.16 -2.56
N ASP A 21 -4.09 27.01 -2.64
CA ASP A 21 -4.35 28.08 -1.66
C ASP A 21 -4.64 27.55 -0.24
N LYS A 22 -4.90 26.24 -0.09
CA LYS A 22 -5.15 25.56 1.18
C LYS A 22 -3.97 24.68 1.62
N GLU A 23 -2.83 24.79 0.95
CA GLU A 23 -1.61 23.99 1.19
C GLU A 23 -1.76 22.49 0.87
N ASN A 24 -2.76 22.10 0.08
CA ASN A 24 -2.96 20.74 -0.40
C ASN A 24 -2.08 20.45 -1.63
N PRO A 25 -1.60 19.21 -1.83
CA PRO A 25 -0.82 18.84 -2.99
C PRO A 25 -1.64 18.84 -4.27
N VAL A 26 -1.24 19.69 -5.21
CA VAL A 26 -1.71 19.70 -6.59
C VAL A 26 -0.64 19.09 -7.48
N LEU A 27 -1.00 18.03 -8.20
CA LEU A 27 -0.13 17.38 -9.17
C LEU A 27 0.20 18.34 -10.32
N VAL A 28 1.49 18.49 -10.61
CA VAL A 28 2.03 19.36 -11.67
C VAL A 28 2.50 18.53 -12.86
N PHE A 29 3.16 17.41 -12.61
CA PHE A 29 3.57 16.47 -13.66
C PHE A 29 3.48 15.02 -13.18
N PRO A 30 2.90 14.11 -13.99
CA PRO A 30 2.09 14.40 -15.20
C PRO A 30 0.82 15.21 -14.87
N SER A 31 0.16 15.86 -15.83
CA SER A 31 -0.99 16.73 -15.54
C SER A 31 -2.26 15.98 -15.10
N ASP A 32 -2.36 14.71 -15.48
CA ASP A 32 -3.62 13.96 -15.40
C ASP A 32 -3.59 12.98 -14.22
N GLU A 33 -2.55 12.15 -14.13
CA GLU A 33 -2.36 11.17 -13.07
C GLU A 33 -0.87 10.96 -12.77
N PRO A 34 -0.52 10.51 -11.56
CA PRO A 34 0.85 10.13 -11.23
C PRO A 34 1.44 9.13 -12.23
N LYS A 35 2.71 9.32 -12.57
CA LYS A 35 3.37 8.44 -13.55
C LYS A 35 3.66 7.08 -12.91
N GLN A 36 3.06 6.03 -13.46
CA GLN A 36 3.40 4.65 -13.11
C GLN A 36 4.67 4.18 -13.81
N TYR A 37 5.50 3.44 -13.08
CA TYR A 37 6.68 2.72 -13.54
C TYR A 37 6.60 1.25 -13.13
N ASP A 38 7.08 0.35 -13.99
CA ASP A 38 7.39 -1.02 -13.60
C ASP A 38 8.76 -1.02 -12.94
N SER A 39 8.84 -1.45 -11.67
CA SER A 39 10.10 -1.40 -10.93
C SER A 39 11.16 -2.34 -11.52
N ALA A 40 10.76 -3.39 -12.25
CA ALA A 40 11.69 -4.31 -12.89
C ALA A 40 12.48 -3.67 -14.06
N ASP A 41 11.97 -2.57 -14.62
CA ASP A 41 12.64 -1.84 -15.72
C ASP A 41 13.80 -0.96 -15.22
N TYR A 42 14.03 -0.89 -13.91
CA TYR A 42 14.99 0.03 -13.29
C TYR A 42 15.96 -0.72 -12.36
N SER A 43 17.24 -0.32 -12.39
CA SER A 43 18.29 -0.93 -11.57
C SER A 43 18.42 -0.30 -10.18
N SER A 44 17.87 0.90 -9.99
CA SER A 44 17.84 1.60 -8.70
C SER A 44 16.71 2.64 -8.64
N LEU A 45 16.43 3.14 -7.43
CA LEU A 45 15.47 4.22 -7.22
C LEU A 45 15.91 5.51 -7.95
N GLU A 46 17.21 5.83 -7.92
CA GLU A 46 17.80 6.97 -8.63
C GLU A 46 17.56 6.87 -10.14
N SER A 47 17.78 5.70 -10.74
CA SER A 47 17.57 5.52 -12.20
C SER A 47 16.10 5.74 -12.61
N MET A 48 15.15 5.34 -11.75
CA MET A 48 13.72 5.59 -11.97
C MET A 48 13.38 7.07 -11.85
N ILE A 49 13.90 7.73 -10.81
CA ILE A 49 13.71 9.18 -10.62
C ILE A 49 14.35 9.94 -11.79
N GLU A 50 15.52 9.52 -12.28
CA GLU A 50 16.17 10.14 -13.43
C GLU A 50 15.27 10.10 -14.67
N ALA A 51 14.76 8.93 -15.02
CA ALA A 51 13.84 8.77 -16.14
C ALA A 51 12.58 9.63 -15.98
N PHE A 52 12.06 9.75 -14.76
CA PHE A 52 10.94 10.65 -14.45
C PHE A 52 11.29 12.12 -14.66
N LEU A 53 12.42 12.60 -14.14
CA LEU A 53 12.85 13.98 -14.28
C LEU A 53 13.13 14.36 -15.74
N GLN A 54 13.72 13.45 -16.52
CA GLN A 54 13.95 13.62 -17.95
C GLN A 54 12.62 13.74 -18.71
N ALA A 55 11.66 12.86 -18.42
CA ALA A 55 10.32 12.90 -19.04
C ALA A 55 9.54 14.17 -18.65
N ALA A 56 9.70 14.64 -17.41
CA ALA A 56 9.03 15.84 -16.92
C ALA A 56 9.54 17.13 -17.56
N ASN A 57 10.79 17.14 -18.03
CA ASN A 57 11.48 18.32 -18.58
C ASN A 57 11.33 19.58 -17.69
N ILE A 58 11.35 19.37 -16.37
CA ILE A 58 11.12 20.42 -15.39
C ILE A 58 12.39 21.26 -15.25
N ASN A 59 12.26 22.58 -15.47
CA ASN A 59 13.34 23.55 -15.27
C ASN A 59 13.32 24.22 -13.87
N GLU A 60 12.31 23.93 -13.06
CA GLU A 60 12.19 24.46 -11.70
C GLU A 60 12.89 23.53 -10.69
N PRO A 61 13.66 24.05 -9.71
CA PRO A 61 14.27 23.23 -8.68
C PRO A 61 13.25 22.44 -7.84
N ILE A 62 13.59 21.19 -7.54
CA ILE A 62 12.93 20.37 -6.54
C ILE A 62 13.55 20.72 -5.18
N TYR A 63 12.75 21.31 -4.29
CA TYR A 63 13.25 21.75 -2.98
C TYR A 63 13.11 20.66 -1.91
N ALA A 64 12.11 19.79 -2.04
CA ALA A 64 11.88 18.69 -1.11
C ALA A 64 11.35 17.47 -1.84
N GLY A 65 11.57 16.29 -1.24
CA GLY A 65 11.12 15.00 -1.74
C GLY A 65 10.60 14.11 -0.62
N CYS A 66 9.57 13.32 -0.88
CA CYS A 66 9.18 12.24 0.02
C CYS A 66 8.81 10.98 -0.75
N PHE A 67 9.39 9.85 -0.35
CA PHE A 67 9.15 8.57 -0.99
C PHE A 67 8.64 7.56 0.04
N GLY A 68 7.41 7.07 -0.16
CA GLY A 68 6.85 5.94 0.56
C GLY A 68 7.45 4.65 0.02
N ILE A 69 8.08 3.85 0.88
CA ILE A 69 8.86 2.67 0.53
C ILE A 69 8.13 1.42 1.03
N SER A 70 7.97 0.42 0.15
CA SER A 70 7.45 -0.90 0.49
C SER A 70 8.58 -1.76 1.11
N GLY A 71 9.00 -1.41 2.32
CA GLY A 71 10.11 -2.04 3.04
C GLY A 71 10.59 -1.15 4.18
N GLN A 72 11.88 -1.28 4.54
CA GLN A 72 12.48 -0.57 5.66
C GLN A 72 13.27 0.66 5.18
N PRO A 73 12.68 1.87 5.20
CA PRO A 73 13.32 3.07 4.67
C PRO A 73 14.61 3.44 5.41
N GLU A 74 14.71 3.15 6.73
CA GLU A 74 15.90 3.45 7.54
C GLU A 74 17.11 2.62 7.12
N ASN A 75 16.87 1.42 6.60
CA ASN A 75 17.90 0.49 6.14
C ASN A 75 18.13 0.56 4.62
N GLY A 76 17.38 1.42 3.91
CA GLY A 76 17.67 1.75 2.52
C GLY A 76 17.36 0.65 1.51
N TYR A 77 16.30 -0.13 1.72
CA TYR A 77 15.90 -1.19 0.79
C TYR A 77 14.38 -1.30 0.63
N ILE A 78 13.97 -1.91 -0.49
CA ILE A 78 12.60 -2.33 -0.80
C ILE A 78 12.59 -3.86 -0.75
N ILE A 79 11.59 -4.44 -0.09
CA ILE A 79 11.49 -5.90 -0.03
C ILE A 79 11.11 -6.43 -1.41
N GLY A 80 11.87 -7.39 -1.93
CA GLY A 80 11.69 -7.94 -3.28
C GLY A 80 12.48 -7.23 -4.39
N LEU A 81 13.35 -6.27 -4.06
CA LEU A 81 14.30 -5.66 -5.00
C LEU A 81 15.72 -5.65 -4.42
N ASP A 82 16.72 -5.79 -5.27
CA ASP A 82 18.15 -5.68 -4.89
C ASP A 82 18.64 -4.23 -4.73
N TRP A 83 17.72 -3.26 -4.81
CA TRP A 83 18.06 -1.85 -4.73
C TRP A 83 18.62 -1.47 -3.35
N LYS A 84 19.60 -0.57 -3.37
CA LYS A 84 20.16 0.08 -2.19
C LYS A 84 20.10 1.59 -2.39
N PHE A 85 19.57 2.30 -1.40
CA PHE A 85 19.45 3.75 -1.43
C PHE A 85 19.57 4.32 -0.02
N SER A 86 19.81 5.62 0.08
CA SER A 86 19.77 6.33 1.34
C SER A 86 19.23 7.73 1.12
N GLN A 87 18.75 8.35 2.19
CA GLN A 87 18.29 9.73 2.11
C GLN A 87 19.40 10.66 1.59
N ASP A 88 20.65 10.46 2.03
CA ASP A 88 21.78 11.31 1.65
C ASP A 88 22.14 11.14 0.17
N GLN A 89 22.18 9.90 -0.34
CA GLN A 89 22.39 9.62 -1.77
C GLN A 89 21.32 10.27 -2.65
N LEU A 90 20.04 10.21 -2.24
CA LEU A 90 18.96 10.85 -2.98
C LEU A 90 19.02 12.38 -2.93
N CYS A 91 19.46 12.97 -1.82
CA CYS A 91 19.71 14.41 -1.76
C CYS A 91 20.79 14.79 -2.79
N GLU A 92 21.93 14.09 -2.77
CA GLU A 92 23.04 14.33 -3.71
C GLU A 92 22.58 14.19 -5.17
N PHE A 93 21.87 13.10 -5.46
CA PHE A 93 21.31 12.85 -6.79
C PHE A 93 20.41 14.01 -7.27
N LEU A 94 19.48 14.49 -6.41
CA LEU A 94 18.58 15.58 -6.79
C LEU A 94 19.28 16.93 -6.93
N VAL A 95 20.35 17.21 -6.19
CA VAL A 95 21.17 18.42 -6.41
C VAL A 95 21.76 18.40 -7.82
N GLU A 96 22.33 17.28 -8.23
CA GLU A 96 22.96 17.16 -9.56
C GLU A 96 21.93 17.24 -10.68
N HIS A 97 20.81 16.52 -10.56
CA HIS A 97 19.85 16.33 -11.66
C HIS A 97 18.74 17.39 -11.69
N SER A 98 18.25 17.84 -10.53
CA SER A 98 17.19 18.86 -10.47
C SER A 98 17.75 20.28 -10.42
N TRP A 99 18.76 20.54 -9.58
CA TRP A 99 19.32 21.90 -9.47
C TRP A 99 20.33 22.20 -10.57
N LYS A 100 20.80 21.18 -11.30
CA LYS A 100 21.82 21.28 -12.36
C LYS A 100 23.12 21.92 -11.83
N LYS A 101 23.47 21.64 -10.57
CA LYS A 101 24.66 22.17 -9.88
C LYS A 101 25.57 21.06 -9.37
N LYS A 102 26.88 21.31 -9.30
CA LYS A 102 27.85 20.44 -8.61
C LYS A 102 27.93 20.83 -7.13
N LYS A 103 28.06 19.83 -6.24
CA LYS A 103 28.07 19.98 -4.77
C LYS A 103 29.04 21.05 -4.22
N GLY A 104 30.16 21.28 -4.89
CA GLY A 104 31.24 22.19 -4.43
C GLY A 104 30.95 23.70 -4.51
N GLU A 105 29.81 24.13 -5.06
CA GLU A 105 29.45 25.55 -5.16
C GLU A 105 28.71 26.10 -3.93
N CYS A 106 28.45 25.25 -2.95
CA CYS A 106 27.67 25.60 -1.77
C CYS A 106 28.46 25.13 -0.51
N ASP A 107 28.46 25.93 0.57
CA ASP A 107 29.20 25.64 1.82
C ASP A 107 28.78 24.30 2.47
N GLU A 108 29.62 23.26 2.41
CA GLU A 108 29.31 21.85 2.76
C GLU A 108 28.58 21.67 4.10
N ALA A 109 28.79 22.56 5.08
CA ALA A 109 28.11 22.51 6.36
C ALA A 109 26.60 22.82 6.29
N GLN A 110 26.13 23.51 5.25
CA GLN A 110 24.75 23.98 5.08
C GLN A 110 23.89 23.11 4.12
N ILE A 111 24.48 22.18 3.35
CA ILE A 111 23.79 21.46 2.24
C ILE A 111 23.62 19.96 2.45
N LYS A 112 24.20 19.33 3.49
CA LYS A 112 24.15 17.85 3.63
C LYS A 112 22.74 17.23 3.64
N GLN A 113 21.67 18.03 3.74
CA GLN A 113 20.29 17.58 3.74
C GLN A 113 19.40 18.37 2.77
N LEU A 114 19.98 18.95 1.71
CA LEU A 114 19.25 19.65 0.67
C LEU A 114 19.37 18.94 -0.69
N PRO A 115 18.29 18.87 -1.48
CA PRO A 115 16.90 19.14 -1.08
C PRO A 115 16.46 18.26 0.09
N ILE A 116 15.45 18.69 0.84
CA ILE A 116 15.02 17.91 2.02
C ILE A 116 14.28 16.67 1.53
N VAL A 117 14.96 15.53 1.52
CA VAL A 117 14.38 14.23 1.18
C VAL A 117 13.96 13.50 2.45
N ARG A 118 12.83 12.79 2.38
CA ARG A 118 12.36 11.86 3.42
C ARG A 118 11.98 10.52 2.83
N LEU A 119 12.49 9.46 3.43
CA LEU A 119 12.09 8.09 3.16
C LEU A 119 11.20 7.62 4.31
N VAL A 120 10.03 7.10 3.99
CA VAL A 120 9.03 6.66 4.97
C VAL A 120 8.48 5.32 4.53
N ASN A 121 7.98 4.50 5.43
CA ASN A 121 7.26 3.30 5.02
C ASN A 121 5.99 3.72 4.24
N ASN A 122 5.59 2.99 3.21
CA ASN A 122 4.49 3.37 2.33
C ASN A 122 3.14 3.53 3.06
N MET A 123 2.89 2.75 4.12
CA MET A 123 1.69 2.87 4.95
C MET A 123 1.81 4.05 5.93
N GLU A 124 3.03 4.34 6.41
CA GLU A 124 3.30 5.55 7.19
C GLU A 124 3.09 6.81 6.35
N GLY A 125 3.39 6.74 5.05
CA GLY A 125 3.29 7.85 4.11
C GLY A 125 1.89 8.44 3.99
N ILE A 126 0.84 7.65 4.26
CA ILE A 126 -0.57 8.06 4.19
C ILE A 126 -0.85 9.22 5.16
N ASP A 127 -1.53 10.27 4.68
CA ASP A 127 -2.11 11.28 5.57
C ASP A 127 -3.49 10.80 6.05
N PHE A 128 -3.50 10.13 7.20
CA PHE A 128 -4.73 9.59 7.74
C PHE A 128 -5.75 10.68 8.15
N ASN A 129 -5.29 11.89 8.44
CA ASN A 129 -6.20 12.96 8.88
C ASN A 129 -6.96 13.50 7.68
N GLU A 130 -6.26 13.77 6.58
CA GLU A 130 -6.89 14.16 5.31
C GLU A 130 -7.82 13.06 4.80
N LEU A 131 -7.44 11.79 4.95
CA LEU A 131 -8.31 10.65 4.60
C LEU A 131 -9.64 10.66 5.36
N LEU A 132 -9.67 11.11 6.62
CA LEU A 132 -10.93 11.21 7.37
C LEU A 132 -11.81 12.35 6.85
N ASP A 133 -11.20 13.41 6.33
CA ASP A 133 -11.89 14.61 5.85
C ASP A 133 -12.30 14.52 4.37
N SER A 134 -11.69 13.63 3.58
CA SER A 134 -11.92 13.50 2.13
C SER A 134 -13.32 13.00 1.74
N GLY A 135 -14.02 12.34 2.65
CA GLY A 135 -15.34 11.74 2.38
C GLY A 135 -15.30 10.49 1.48
N GLU A 136 -14.13 10.03 1.07
CA GLU A 136 -13.95 8.87 0.16
C GLU A 136 -13.91 7.52 0.87
N LEU A 137 -14.80 7.36 1.86
CA LEU A 137 -14.87 6.16 2.69
C LEU A 137 -16.23 5.47 2.52
N ILE A 138 -16.20 4.20 2.16
CA ILE A 138 -17.39 3.35 2.15
C ILE A 138 -17.34 2.39 3.32
N GLU A 139 -18.36 2.42 4.18
CA GLU A 139 -18.56 1.41 5.21
C GLU A 139 -18.90 0.06 4.56
N LEU A 140 -18.09 -0.96 4.88
CA LEU A 140 -18.26 -2.35 4.45
C LEU A 140 -19.01 -3.19 5.48
N ASN A 141 -19.00 -2.78 6.75
CA ASN A 141 -19.64 -3.52 7.83
C ASN A 141 -20.97 -2.89 8.24
N ASP A 142 -22.08 -3.52 7.83
CA ASP A 142 -23.44 -3.04 8.13
C ASP A 142 -23.81 -3.11 9.63
N GLU A 143 -23.09 -3.90 10.43
CA GLU A 143 -23.29 -4.03 11.88
C GLU A 143 -22.39 -3.08 12.70
N ALA A 144 -21.60 -2.23 12.04
CA ALA A 144 -20.63 -1.36 12.70
C ALA A 144 -21.28 -0.36 13.66
N ASN A 145 -20.69 -0.19 14.84
CA ASN A 145 -21.05 0.88 15.75
C ASN A 145 -20.24 2.14 15.42
N THR A 146 -20.85 3.04 14.66
CA THR A 146 -20.24 4.32 14.27
C THR A 146 -20.58 5.47 15.21
N ALA A 147 -21.47 5.25 16.19
CA ALA A 147 -21.98 6.30 17.07
C ALA A 147 -20.99 6.71 18.17
N ASN A 148 -20.01 5.85 18.51
CA ASN A 148 -19.00 6.15 19.51
C ASN A 148 -17.60 5.76 19.03
N ASP A 149 -16.78 6.76 18.69
CA ASP A 149 -15.40 6.56 18.21
C ASP A 149 -14.33 6.78 19.29
N LYS A 150 -14.75 6.98 20.55
CA LYS A 150 -13.89 7.33 21.68
C LYS A 150 -14.00 6.37 22.85
N ASP A 151 -12.88 6.25 23.57
CA ASP A 151 -12.81 5.52 24.82
C ASP A 151 -13.49 6.28 25.98
N LYS A 152 -13.50 5.64 27.16
CA LYS A 152 -14.10 6.22 28.38
C LYS A 152 -13.44 7.51 28.89
N PHE A 153 -12.27 7.86 28.34
CA PHE A 153 -11.54 9.08 28.65
C PHE A 153 -11.68 10.15 27.54
N GLY A 154 -12.50 9.87 26.51
CA GLY A 154 -12.72 10.78 25.38
C GLY A 154 -11.63 10.73 24.32
N LEU A 155 -10.71 9.74 24.37
CA LEU A 155 -9.65 9.59 23.38
C LEU A 155 -10.14 8.76 22.20
N PRO A 156 -9.85 9.15 20.95
CA PRO A 156 -10.21 8.35 19.80
C PRO A 156 -9.65 6.93 19.88
N PHE A 157 -10.48 5.95 19.54
CA PHE A 157 -10.03 4.56 19.47
C PHE A 157 -8.93 4.38 18.43
N LYS A 158 -8.07 3.38 18.67
CA LYS A 158 -7.10 2.91 17.68
C LYS A 158 -7.82 2.42 16.43
N ARG A 159 -7.12 2.50 15.31
CA ARG A 159 -7.55 2.11 13.97
C ARG A 159 -6.44 1.28 13.32
N ALA A 160 -6.78 0.52 12.29
CA ALA A 160 -5.80 -0.22 11.51
C ALA A 160 -5.91 0.18 10.03
N LEU A 161 -4.78 0.25 9.34
CA LEU A 161 -4.73 0.29 7.88
C LEU A 161 -4.30 -1.09 7.40
N ILE A 162 -4.94 -1.56 6.34
CA ILE A 162 -4.54 -2.76 5.62
C ILE A 162 -4.73 -2.51 4.12
N GLY A 163 -3.78 -2.93 3.30
CA GLY A 163 -3.87 -2.69 1.86
C GLY A 163 -2.91 -3.53 1.06
N ILE A 164 -3.37 -4.02 -0.08
CA ILE A 164 -2.55 -4.82 -0.99
C ILE A 164 -1.95 -3.92 -2.06
N ARG A 165 -0.67 -4.13 -2.35
CA ARG A 165 0.06 -3.43 -3.40
C ARG A 165 0.89 -4.44 -4.18
N GLY A 166 0.36 -4.93 -5.28
CA GLY A 166 1.06 -5.78 -6.25
C GLY A 166 1.80 -6.96 -5.62
N GLY A 167 3.05 -6.73 -5.21
CA GLY A 167 3.92 -7.71 -4.55
C GLY A 167 3.62 -8.00 -3.07
N GLY A 168 2.67 -7.35 -2.40
CA GLY A 168 2.38 -7.74 -1.02
C GLY A 168 1.34 -6.95 -0.23
N LEU A 169 1.35 -7.17 1.09
CA LEU A 169 0.37 -6.68 2.05
C LEU A 169 1.01 -5.67 3.02
N GLY A 170 0.52 -4.44 2.99
CA GLY A 170 0.90 -3.40 3.94
C GLY A 170 -0.07 -3.31 5.10
N GLU A 171 0.46 -3.15 6.31
CA GLU A 171 -0.32 -3.04 7.54
C GLU A 171 0.22 -1.90 8.41
N ALA A 172 -0.66 -1.20 9.12
CA ALA A 172 -0.23 -0.19 10.08
C ALA A 172 -1.25 0.03 11.20
N LEU A 173 -0.74 0.40 12.38
CA LEU A 173 -1.55 0.91 13.47
C LEU A 173 -1.73 2.42 13.31
N VAL A 174 -2.97 2.88 13.38
CA VAL A 174 -3.32 4.28 13.48
C VAL A 174 -3.75 4.56 14.92
N TYR A 175 -3.09 5.51 15.57
CA TYR A 175 -3.32 5.78 16.97
C TYR A 175 -3.29 7.27 17.29
N TRP A 176 -4.05 7.62 18.31
CA TRP A 176 -4.03 8.95 18.89
C TRP A 176 -3.06 8.97 20.06
N GLY A 177 -2.17 9.97 20.10
CA GLY A 177 -1.16 10.07 21.16
C GLY A 177 0.04 10.92 20.75
N ARG A 178 0.97 11.11 21.69
CA ARG A 178 2.20 11.87 21.47
C ARG A 178 3.31 10.93 20.98
N PRO A 179 3.82 11.06 19.75
CA PRO A 179 5.02 10.35 19.35
C PRO A 179 6.22 10.86 20.15
N PRO A 180 7.26 10.04 20.36
CA PRO A 180 8.56 10.55 20.75
C PRO A 180 8.98 11.67 19.80
N SER A 181 9.60 12.74 20.32
CA SER A 181 10.17 13.86 19.56
C SER A 181 9.24 14.68 18.63
N ARG A 182 7.91 14.51 18.69
CA ARG A 182 6.95 15.40 17.99
C ARG A 182 6.03 16.14 18.96
N GLN A 183 5.60 17.34 18.55
CA GLN A 183 4.55 18.07 19.27
C GLN A 183 3.25 17.28 19.15
N TYR A 184 2.55 17.14 20.27
CA TYR A 184 1.27 16.47 20.31
C TYR A 184 0.19 17.40 19.74
N ASP A 185 -0.53 16.91 18.73
CA ASP A 185 -1.70 17.58 18.16
C ASP A 185 -2.95 16.76 18.52
N PRO A 186 -3.88 17.29 19.33
CA PRO A 186 -5.08 16.55 19.74
C PRO A 186 -6.03 16.25 18.58
N LYS A 187 -5.83 16.86 17.42
CA LYS A 187 -6.63 16.64 16.21
C LYS A 187 -6.00 15.63 15.24
N LYS A 188 -4.77 15.17 15.49
CA LYS A 188 -4.05 14.31 14.53
C LYS A 188 -3.81 12.90 15.04
N PHE A 189 -4.10 11.93 14.18
CA PHE A 189 -3.62 10.57 14.33
C PHE A 189 -2.17 10.46 13.89
N ASN A 190 -1.47 9.50 14.48
CA ASN A 190 -0.17 9.03 14.04
C ASN A 190 -0.30 7.63 13.46
N ILE A 191 0.62 7.30 12.57
CA ILE A 191 0.75 5.97 11.99
C ILE A 191 2.01 5.32 12.56
N SER A 192 1.86 4.11 13.10
CA SER A 192 2.96 3.21 13.41
C SER A 192 2.99 2.16 12.30
N PRO A 193 3.95 2.23 11.36
CA PRO A 193 4.07 1.22 10.31
C PRO A 193 4.43 -0.14 10.91
N SER A 194 4.15 -1.21 10.16
CA SER A 194 4.60 -2.55 10.47
C SER A 194 4.95 -3.31 9.18
N GLU A 195 5.66 -4.43 9.33
CA GLU A 195 5.91 -5.41 8.27
C GLU A 195 4.99 -6.63 8.46
N GLY A 196 3.73 -6.38 8.87
CA GLY A 196 2.82 -7.44 9.30
C GLY A 196 2.43 -8.42 8.19
N GLY A 197 2.48 -8.01 6.92
CA GLY A 197 2.34 -8.91 5.78
C GLY A 197 3.37 -10.05 5.73
N HIS A 198 4.54 -9.87 6.33
CA HIS A 198 5.57 -10.91 6.46
C HIS A 198 5.34 -11.87 7.64
N ALA A 199 4.27 -11.69 8.40
CA ALA A 199 3.91 -12.66 9.44
C ALA A 199 3.46 -13.98 8.81
N ASN A 200 3.72 -15.08 9.52
CA ASN A 200 3.31 -16.43 9.11
C ASN A 200 1.80 -16.49 8.86
N LEU A 201 1.41 -17.14 7.78
CA LEU A 201 0.01 -17.44 7.48
C LEU A 201 -0.59 -18.28 8.61
N ALA A 202 -1.80 -17.90 9.06
CA ALA A 202 -2.56 -18.64 10.05
C ALA A 202 -3.86 -19.20 9.45
N PRO A 203 -3.84 -20.39 8.83
CA PRO A 203 -5.03 -20.99 8.24
C PRO A 203 -6.17 -21.14 9.26
N SER A 204 -7.34 -20.64 8.90
CA SER A 204 -8.52 -20.60 9.75
C SER A 204 -9.68 -21.47 9.23
N SER A 205 -9.44 -22.23 8.14
CA SER A 205 -10.37 -23.19 7.57
C SER A 205 -9.64 -24.39 6.94
N LYS A 206 -10.37 -25.48 6.68
CA LYS A 206 -9.82 -26.65 5.98
C LYS A 206 -9.32 -26.29 4.57
N GLU A 207 -10.04 -25.41 3.87
CA GLU A 207 -9.65 -24.93 2.54
C GLU A 207 -8.30 -24.18 2.60
N GLU A 208 -8.11 -23.32 3.61
CA GLU A 208 -6.85 -22.60 3.83
C GLU A 208 -5.70 -23.55 4.23
N VAL A 209 -5.99 -24.61 4.98
CA VAL A 209 -5.01 -25.67 5.29
C VAL A 209 -4.62 -26.45 4.02
N ASP A 210 -5.59 -26.77 3.16
CA ASP A 210 -5.33 -27.43 1.88
C ASP A 210 -4.47 -26.52 0.97
N LEU A 211 -4.74 -25.21 0.94
CA LEU A 211 -3.92 -24.22 0.23
C LEU A 211 -2.49 -24.19 0.78
N LEU A 212 -2.32 -24.10 2.10
CA LEU A 212 -0.98 -24.11 2.72
C LEU A 212 -0.20 -25.38 2.34
N ASN A 213 -0.83 -26.55 2.45
CA ASN A 213 -0.21 -27.82 2.05
C ASN A 213 0.13 -27.88 0.56
N TYR A 214 -0.69 -27.23 -0.29
CA TYR A 214 -0.40 -27.10 -1.71
C TYR A 214 0.83 -26.23 -1.95
N LEU A 215 0.88 -25.04 -1.34
CA LEU A 215 2.01 -24.11 -1.49
C LEU A 215 3.34 -24.73 -1.00
N LEU A 216 3.33 -25.42 0.14
CA LEU A 216 4.51 -26.13 0.66
C LEU A 216 5.03 -27.25 -0.27
N LYS A 217 4.15 -27.83 -1.09
CA LYS A 217 4.53 -28.84 -2.10
C LYS A 217 4.95 -28.24 -3.44
N HIS A 218 4.69 -26.96 -3.65
CA HIS A 218 4.95 -26.23 -4.89
C HIS A 218 5.73 -24.94 -4.56
N PRO A 219 6.98 -25.06 -4.06
CA PRO A 219 7.78 -23.90 -3.64
C PRO A 219 8.08 -22.93 -4.80
N GLU A 220 7.90 -23.35 -6.06
CA GLU A 220 7.93 -22.46 -7.23
C GLU A 220 6.84 -21.38 -7.23
N HIS A 221 5.81 -21.52 -6.39
CA HIS A 221 4.76 -20.52 -6.18
C HIS A 221 5.06 -19.55 -5.05
N LEU A 222 6.21 -19.66 -4.39
CA LEU A 222 6.61 -18.87 -3.23
C LEU A 222 7.92 -18.11 -3.51
N GLU A 223 8.15 -17.03 -2.77
CA GLU A 223 9.44 -16.32 -2.83
C GLU A 223 10.53 -17.09 -2.07
N GLY A 224 10.14 -17.82 -1.01
CA GLY A 224 11.01 -18.66 -0.22
C GLY A 224 10.34 -19.98 0.16
N PRO A 225 11.13 -20.98 0.60
CA PRO A 225 10.59 -22.31 0.86
C PRO A 225 9.62 -22.35 2.05
N GLU A 226 9.99 -21.77 3.19
CA GLU A 226 9.18 -21.73 4.43
C GLU A 226 9.68 -20.61 5.37
N PRO A 227 8.83 -20.06 6.26
CA PRO A 227 7.38 -20.31 6.37
C PRO A 227 6.58 -19.53 5.32
N VAL A 228 5.39 -20.02 4.96
CA VAL A 228 4.44 -19.26 4.14
C VAL A 228 3.88 -18.08 4.93
N THR A 229 3.97 -16.87 4.37
CA THR A 229 3.54 -15.60 4.97
C THR A 229 2.23 -15.10 4.39
N TYR A 230 1.60 -14.12 5.05
CA TYR A 230 0.41 -13.47 4.49
C TYR A 230 0.69 -12.80 3.14
N GLN A 231 1.84 -12.17 2.96
CA GLN A 231 2.22 -11.49 1.72
C GLN A 231 2.31 -12.45 0.53
N GLU A 232 2.82 -13.67 0.72
CA GLU A 232 2.90 -14.67 -0.35
C GLU A 232 1.51 -15.07 -0.86
N VAL A 233 0.50 -14.99 0.00
CA VAL A 233 -0.89 -15.36 -0.31
C VAL A 233 -1.75 -14.16 -0.71
N LEU A 234 -1.50 -12.98 -0.13
CA LEU A 234 -2.19 -11.72 -0.34
C LEU A 234 -1.39 -10.79 -1.26
N SER A 235 -1.10 -11.28 -2.47
CA SER A 235 -0.36 -10.60 -3.54
C SER A 235 -0.87 -11.02 -4.93
N GLU A 236 -0.38 -10.37 -5.99
CA GLU A 236 -0.62 -10.79 -7.38
C GLU A 236 -0.21 -12.25 -7.60
N ASN A 237 0.94 -12.66 -7.06
CA ASN A 237 1.41 -14.04 -7.12
C ASN A 237 0.47 -14.97 -6.34
N GLY A 238 0.05 -14.59 -5.13
CA GLY A 238 -0.90 -15.35 -4.33
C GLY A 238 -2.23 -15.62 -5.05
N ILE A 239 -2.77 -14.64 -5.79
CA ILE A 239 -3.98 -14.81 -6.62
C ILE A 239 -3.77 -15.88 -7.69
N VAL A 240 -2.64 -15.85 -8.40
CA VAL A 240 -2.29 -16.84 -9.43
C VAL A 240 -2.11 -18.22 -8.80
N SER A 241 -1.44 -18.31 -7.65
CA SER A 241 -1.25 -19.54 -6.90
C SER A 241 -2.57 -20.15 -6.43
N MET A 242 -3.55 -19.35 -6.00
CA MET A 242 -4.89 -19.84 -5.65
C MET A 242 -5.67 -20.36 -6.86
N TYR A 243 -5.54 -19.72 -8.02
CA TYR A 243 -6.12 -20.24 -9.26
C TYR A 243 -5.53 -21.61 -9.63
N GLN A 244 -4.19 -21.75 -9.58
CA GLN A 244 -3.51 -23.02 -9.83
C GLN A 244 -3.89 -24.09 -8.79
N PHE A 245 -4.02 -23.71 -7.52
CA PHE A 245 -4.50 -24.59 -6.45
C PHE A 245 -5.88 -25.18 -6.77
N PHE A 246 -6.87 -24.36 -7.16
CA PHE A 246 -8.21 -24.87 -7.49
C PHE A 246 -8.24 -25.70 -8.77
N LYS A 247 -7.40 -25.36 -9.76
CA LYS A 247 -7.21 -26.16 -10.98
C LYS A 247 -6.65 -27.54 -10.66
N HIS A 248 -5.63 -27.60 -9.81
CA HIS A 248 -5.05 -28.85 -9.30
C HIS A 248 -6.07 -29.65 -8.47
N LYS A 249 -6.77 -29.00 -7.54
CA LYS A 249 -7.75 -29.63 -6.64
C LYS A 249 -8.93 -30.26 -7.37
N THR A 250 -9.32 -29.72 -8.52
CA THR A 250 -10.38 -30.30 -9.37
C THR A 250 -9.90 -31.39 -10.32
N GLY A 251 -8.59 -31.66 -10.39
CA GLY A 251 -8.02 -32.60 -11.35
C GLY A 251 -8.23 -32.17 -12.81
N GLY A 252 -8.39 -30.86 -13.06
CA GLY A 252 -8.65 -30.33 -14.41
C GLY A 252 -10.07 -30.54 -14.94
N ASN A 253 -11.01 -30.96 -14.09
CA ASN A 253 -12.41 -31.17 -14.50
C ASN A 253 -13.24 -29.87 -14.61
N GLU A 254 -12.73 -28.75 -14.09
CA GLU A 254 -13.36 -27.44 -14.28
C GLU A 254 -12.76 -26.70 -15.48
N ALA A 255 -13.61 -25.95 -16.19
CA ALA A 255 -13.18 -25.15 -17.33
C ALA A 255 -12.19 -24.06 -16.90
N THR A 256 -11.01 -24.05 -17.54
CA THR A 256 -10.00 -23.00 -17.37
C THR A 256 -10.43 -21.70 -18.06
N ALA A 257 -9.77 -20.59 -17.73
CA ALA A 257 -9.91 -19.33 -18.44
C ALA A 257 -8.75 -19.19 -19.45
N PRO A 258 -8.96 -19.30 -20.78
CA PRO A 258 -7.89 -19.33 -21.76
C PRO A 258 -6.91 -18.15 -21.70
N ASP A 259 -7.44 -16.95 -21.48
CA ASP A 259 -6.61 -15.74 -21.36
C ASP A 259 -5.73 -15.78 -20.10
N VAL A 260 -6.26 -16.30 -18.97
CA VAL A 260 -5.48 -16.51 -17.75
C VAL A 260 -4.37 -17.54 -17.98
N GLU A 261 -4.70 -18.69 -18.61
CA GLU A 261 -3.72 -19.74 -18.92
C GLU A 261 -2.59 -19.22 -19.80
N LYS A 262 -2.92 -18.42 -20.82
CA LYS A 262 -1.94 -17.79 -21.69
C LYS A 262 -1.02 -16.86 -20.90
N LEU A 263 -1.58 -15.96 -20.10
CA LEU A 263 -0.79 -14.99 -19.31
C LEU A 263 0.13 -15.67 -18.30
N ILE A 264 -0.32 -16.77 -17.69
CA ILE A 264 0.53 -17.59 -16.81
C ILE A 264 1.65 -18.27 -17.62
N GLY A 265 1.34 -18.84 -18.79
CA GLY A 265 2.34 -19.45 -19.68
C GLY A 265 3.39 -18.46 -20.19
N ASP A 266 3.02 -17.19 -20.33
CA ASP A 266 3.91 -16.09 -20.71
C ASP A 266 4.70 -15.52 -19.51
N ASN A 267 4.59 -16.12 -18.31
CA ASN A 267 5.16 -15.62 -17.05
C ASN A 267 4.74 -14.19 -16.69
N ASN A 268 3.53 -13.77 -17.11
CA ASN A 268 2.99 -12.45 -16.84
C ASN A 268 2.03 -12.47 -15.64
N THR A 269 2.60 -12.73 -14.45
CA THR A 269 1.85 -12.86 -13.18
C THR A 269 0.96 -11.66 -12.91
N LYS A 270 1.44 -10.44 -13.16
CA LYS A 270 0.70 -9.20 -12.91
C LYS A 270 -0.59 -9.14 -13.73
N SER A 271 -0.49 -9.43 -15.03
CA SER A 271 -1.65 -9.42 -15.93
C SER A 271 -2.57 -10.60 -15.67
N ALA A 272 -2.01 -11.77 -15.35
CA ALA A 272 -2.78 -12.96 -14.98
C ALA A 272 -3.63 -12.71 -13.73
N ALA A 273 -3.04 -12.13 -12.67
CA ALA A 273 -3.75 -11.78 -11.44
C ALA A 273 -4.91 -10.80 -11.71
N ARG A 274 -4.66 -9.75 -12.51
CA ARG A 274 -5.69 -8.78 -12.92
C ARG A 274 -6.83 -9.46 -13.69
N GLU A 275 -6.51 -10.37 -14.62
CA GLU A 275 -7.53 -11.08 -15.39
C GLU A 275 -8.32 -12.08 -14.53
N ILE A 276 -7.68 -12.75 -13.56
CA ILE A 276 -8.36 -13.60 -12.57
C ILE A 276 -9.36 -12.77 -11.75
N VAL A 277 -8.94 -11.61 -11.23
CA VAL A 277 -9.83 -10.69 -10.49
C VAL A 277 -11.01 -10.27 -11.37
N LYS A 278 -10.75 -9.85 -12.61
CA LYS A 278 -11.79 -9.45 -13.57
C LYS A 278 -12.79 -10.59 -13.81
N MET A 279 -12.32 -11.77 -14.19
CA MET A 279 -13.18 -12.93 -14.48
C MET A 279 -13.98 -13.38 -13.25
N ALA A 280 -13.43 -13.22 -12.04
CA ALA A 280 -14.12 -13.51 -10.79
C ALA A 280 -15.22 -12.49 -10.44
N LEU A 281 -14.94 -11.19 -10.58
CA LEU A 281 -15.89 -10.11 -10.29
C LEU A 281 -17.00 -10.00 -11.35
N GLU A 282 -16.73 -10.44 -12.58
CA GLU A 282 -17.73 -10.55 -13.65
C GLU A 282 -18.46 -11.90 -13.65
N GLU A 283 -18.13 -12.82 -12.74
CA GLU A 283 -18.70 -14.16 -12.62
C GLU A 283 -18.56 -15.02 -13.89
N LYS A 284 -17.49 -14.84 -14.67
CA LYS A 284 -17.26 -15.50 -15.96
C LYS A 284 -16.49 -16.82 -15.87
N ASN A 285 -15.85 -17.13 -14.75
CA ASN A 285 -15.12 -18.38 -14.56
C ASN A 285 -15.15 -18.88 -13.10
N ALA A 286 -15.45 -20.17 -12.92
CA ALA A 286 -15.59 -20.80 -11.61
C ALA A 286 -14.28 -20.93 -10.82
N LEU A 287 -13.15 -21.23 -11.50
CA LEU A 287 -11.83 -21.28 -10.87
C LEU A 287 -11.40 -19.89 -10.37
N CYS A 288 -11.56 -18.86 -11.21
CA CYS A 288 -11.28 -17.48 -10.83
C CYS A 288 -12.15 -17.04 -9.65
N LYS A 289 -13.46 -17.36 -9.67
CA LYS A 289 -14.36 -17.04 -8.56
C LYS A 289 -13.91 -17.69 -7.25
N ARG A 290 -13.59 -18.98 -7.27
CA ARG A 290 -13.10 -19.70 -6.07
C ARG A 290 -11.76 -19.15 -5.56
N ALA A 291 -10.84 -18.83 -6.46
CA ALA A 291 -9.56 -18.22 -6.11
C ALA A 291 -9.77 -16.88 -5.38
N ILE A 292 -10.59 -15.98 -5.92
CA ILE A 292 -10.84 -14.67 -5.33
C ILE A 292 -11.70 -14.76 -4.06
N ASP A 293 -12.62 -15.70 -3.96
CA ASP A 293 -13.38 -15.92 -2.73
C ASP A 293 -12.46 -16.42 -1.58
N LEU A 294 -11.50 -17.31 -1.88
CA LEU A 294 -10.50 -17.73 -0.90
C LEU A 294 -9.54 -16.59 -0.52
N PHE A 295 -9.11 -15.80 -1.51
CA PHE A 295 -8.30 -14.60 -1.29
C PHE A 295 -8.98 -13.62 -0.34
N PHE A 296 -10.25 -13.29 -0.60
CA PHE A 296 -11.04 -12.42 0.27
C PHE A 296 -11.32 -13.04 1.64
N SER A 297 -11.50 -14.36 1.74
CA SER A 297 -11.60 -15.03 3.04
C SER A 297 -10.32 -14.83 3.88
N ILE A 298 -9.14 -15.06 3.29
CA ILE A 298 -7.86 -14.91 4.01
C ILE A 298 -7.61 -13.44 4.37
N TYR A 299 -7.90 -12.52 3.45
CA TYR A 299 -7.77 -11.10 3.69
C TYR A 299 -8.72 -10.62 4.81
N GLY A 300 -9.98 -11.05 4.79
CA GLY A 300 -10.94 -10.75 5.85
C GLY A 300 -10.46 -11.28 7.21
N ALA A 301 -9.97 -12.52 7.25
CA ALA A 301 -9.44 -13.12 8.47
C ALA A 301 -8.29 -12.30 9.07
N GLU A 302 -7.33 -11.86 8.23
CA GLU A 302 -6.20 -11.06 8.71
C GLU A 302 -6.60 -9.63 9.11
N ALA A 303 -7.51 -8.99 8.36
CA ALA A 303 -8.09 -7.71 8.77
C ALA A 303 -8.77 -7.82 10.15
N GLY A 304 -9.47 -8.93 10.43
CA GLY A 304 -10.03 -9.20 11.75
C GLY A 304 -8.96 -9.45 12.81
N ASN A 305 -7.85 -10.10 12.46
CA ASN A 305 -6.72 -10.30 13.38
C ASN A 305 -6.06 -8.98 13.74
N LEU A 306 -5.84 -8.08 12.77
CA LEU A 306 -5.38 -6.72 13.00
C LEU A 306 -6.32 -5.96 13.94
N ALA A 307 -7.64 -6.06 13.71
CA ALA A 307 -8.64 -5.44 14.57
C ALA A 307 -8.48 -5.87 16.03
N LEU A 308 -8.28 -7.17 16.28
CA LEU A 308 -8.06 -7.70 17.61
C LEU A 308 -6.69 -7.31 18.18
N ARG A 309 -5.63 -7.45 17.38
CA ARG A 309 -4.23 -7.26 17.79
C ARG A 309 -3.95 -5.82 18.23
N TYR A 310 -4.53 -4.86 17.51
CA TYR A 310 -4.44 -3.45 17.84
C TYR A 310 -5.56 -2.94 18.73
N TYR A 311 -6.57 -3.78 18.99
CA TYR A 311 -7.83 -3.37 19.58
C TYR A 311 -8.39 -2.13 18.87
N ALA A 312 -8.44 -2.23 17.54
CA ALA A 312 -8.72 -1.15 16.59
C ALA A 312 -10.22 -0.81 16.50
N ARG A 313 -10.82 -0.44 17.63
CA ARG A 313 -12.25 -0.16 17.74
C ARG A 313 -12.74 1.03 16.92
N GLY A 314 -11.83 1.91 16.50
CA GLY A 314 -12.15 3.03 15.62
C GLY A 314 -12.26 2.62 14.15
N GLY A 315 -11.92 1.37 13.82
CA GLY A 315 -12.12 0.75 12.52
C GLY A 315 -10.87 0.18 11.87
N VAL A 316 -11.10 -0.67 10.88
CA VAL A 316 -10.09 -1.17 9.94
C VAL A 316 -10.33 -0.53 8.57
N TYR A 317 -9.31 0.05 7.98
CA TYR A 317 -9.39 0.79 6.73
C TYR A 317 -8.69 -0.02 5.64
N TYR A 318 -9.48 -0.52 4.70
CA TYR A 318 -9.03 -1.20 3.49
C TYR A 318 -8.60 -0.15 2.48
N ILE A 319 -7.30 -0.07 2.21
CA ILE A 319 -6.77 0.77 1.13
C ILE A 319 -6.96 0.04 -0.19
N GLN A 320 -7.65 0.68 -1.15
CA GLN A 320 -7.87 0.12 -2.49
C GLN A 320 -6.57 -0.47 -3.06
N ASP A 321 -6.68 -1.70 -3.56
CA ASP A 321 -5.54 -2.39 -4.15
C ASP A 321 -5.26 -1.90 -5.57
N SER A 322 -4.02 -2.08 -6.01
CA SER A 322 -3.58 -1.74 -7.37
C SER A 322 -3.88 -2.84 -8.40
N ILE A 323 -4.52 -3.95 -8.01
CA ILE A 323 -4.72 -5.14 -8.84
C ILE A 323 -6.05 -5.02 -9.59
N THR A 324 -7.09 -4.58 -8.89
CA THR A 324 -8.46 -4.46 -9.38
C THR A 324 -8.55 -3.39 -10.48
N PRO A 325 -9.10 -3.72 -11.66
CA PRO A 325 -9.36 -2.72 -12.69
C PRO A 325 -10.26 -1.57 -12.18
N PRO A 326 -9.97 -0.30 -12.50
CA PRO A 326 -10.74 0.85 -12.02
C PRO A 326 -12.25 0.74 -12.30
N GLU A 327 -12.63 0.18 -13.45
CA GLU A 327 -14.01 -0.03 -13.87
C GLU A 327 -14.75 -1.12 -13.08
N LEU A 328 -14.06 -1.90 -12.25
CA LEU A 328 -14.64 -2.97 -11.43
C LEU A 328 -14.63 -2.67 -9.92
N VAL A 329 -14.19 -1.47 -9.51
CA VAL A 329 -14.06 -1.11 -8.07
C VAL A 329 -15.40 -1.19 -7.34
N ASP A 330 -16.51 -0.76 -7.93
CA ASP A 330 -17.81 -0.86 -7.28
C ASP A 330 -18.25 -2.33 -7.11
N LYS A 331 -17.95 -3.22 -8.07
CA LYS A 331 -18.19 -4.66 -7.92
C LYS A 331 -17.31 -5.29 -6.86
N LEU A 332 -16.05 -4.84 -6.74
CA LEU A 332 -15.16 -5.25 -5.65
C LEU A 332 -15.77 -4.90 -4.31
N ILE A 333 -16.23 -3.65 -4.15
CA ILE A 333 -16.86 -3.18 -2.90
C ILE A 333 -18.07 -4.06 -2.55
N ASP A 334 -18.95 -4.35 -3.51
CA ASP A 334 -20.11 -5.22 -3.28
C ASP A 334 -19.70 -6.63 -2.84
N LYS A 335 -18.67 -7.21 -3.49
CA LYS A 335 -18.13 -8.52 -3.16
C LYS A 335 -17.50 -8.56 -1.77
N LEU A 336 -16.79 -7.49 -1.36
CA LEU A 336 -16.21 -7.37 -0.03
C LEU A 336 -17.30 -7.27 1.06
N LYS A 337 -18.36 -6.50 0.81
CA LYS A 337 -19.49 -6.33 1.75
C LYS A 337 -20.24 -7.62 2.02
N GLN A 338 -20.64 -8.33 0.96
CA GLN A 338 -21.59 -9.45 1.06
C GLN A 338 -20.90 -10.83 1.07
N GLY A 339 -19.60 -10.87 0.75
CA GLY A 339 -18.89 -12.10 0.46
C GLY A 339 -18.00 -12.62 1.60
N ALA A 340 -17.00 -13.40 1.19
CA ALA A 340 -16.11 -14.12 2.09
C ALA A 340 -15.29 -13.21 3.01
N PHE A 341 -15.02 -11.96 2.60
CA PHE A 341 -14.24 -11.00 3.38
C PHE A 341 -14.90 -10.68 4.74
N MET A 342 -16.12 -10.11 4.73
CA MET A 342 -16.79 -9.73 5.99
C MET A 342 -17.17 -10.94 6.85
N GLN A 343 -17.46 -12.09 6.22
CA GLN A 343 -17.68 -13.35 6.92
C GLN A 343 -16.42 -13.80 7.68
N ALA A 344 -15.27 -13.82 7.02
CA ALA A 344 -14.01 -14.21 7.64
C ALA A 344 -13.50 -13.17 8.67
N PHE A 345 -13.75 -11.88 8.43
CA PHE A 345 -13.43 -10.81 9.36
C PHE A 345 -14.02 -11.07 10.75
N THR A 346 -15.29 -11.42 10.83
CA THR A 346 -16.01 -11.64 12.11
C THR A 346 -15.90 -13.06 12.67
N ARG A 347 -15.56 -14.07 11.85
CA ARG A 347 -15.51 -15.48 12.25
C ARG A 347 -14.52 -15.73 13.39
N ARG A 348 -15.01 -16.00 14.60
CA ARG A 348 -14.21 -16.40 15.78
C ARG A 348 -14.94 -17.46 16.59
N ALA A 349 -14.19 -18.23 17.38
CA ALA A 349 -14.76 -19.30 18.21
C ALA A 349 -15.64 -18.76 19.36
N THR A 350 -15.27 -17.61 19.92
CA THR A 350 -15.92 -17.03 21.10
C THR A 350 -16.96 -15.99 20.68
N PRO A 351 -18.26 -16.16 21.01
CA PRO A 351 -19.34 -15.25 20.59
C PRO A 351 -19.08 -13.77 20.95
N GLN A 352 -18.55 -13.50 22.14
CA GLN A 352 -18.23 -12.12 22.56
C GLN A 352 -17.16 -11.45 21.69
N VAL A 353 -16.24 -12.24 21.12
CA VAL A 353 -15.23 -11.74 20.18
C VAL A 353 -15.85 -11.52 18.79
N VAL A 354 -16.80 -12.36 18.39
CA VAL A 354 -17.60 -12.15 17.17
C VAL A 354 -18.40 -10.85 17.28
N ASP A 355 -19.11 -10.62 18.40
CA ASP A 355 -19.87 -9.40 18.65
C ASP A 355 -18.97 -8.16 18.67
N LEU A 356 -17.78 -8.27 19.29
CA LEU A 356 -16.78 -7.22 19.24
C LEU A 356 -16.41 -6.88 17.79
N LEU A 357 -16.05 -7.87 16.97
CA LEU A 357 -15.65 -7.65 15.57
C LEU A 357 -16.80 -7.10 14.73
N LYS A 358 -18.03 -7.62 14.89
CA LYS A 358 -19.24 -7.09 14.23
C LYS A 358 -19.44 -5.61 14.53
N SER A 359 -19.08 -5.14 15.72
CA SER A 359 -19.21 -3.73 16.09
C SER A 359 -18.12 -2.81 15.50
N ILE A 360 -17.01 -3.34 14.97
CA ILE A 360 -15.88 -2.54 14.49
C ILE A 360 -16.15 -2.05 13.05
N PRO A 361 -16.05 -0.74 12.76
CA PRO A 361 -16.15 -0.23 11.40
C PRO A 361 -15.11 -0.85 10.47
N VAL A 362 -15.49 -1.15 9.24
CA VAL A 362 -14.57 -1.60 8.20
C VAL A 362 -14.76 -0.71 6.98
N LYS A 363 -13.81 0.18 6.70
CA LYS A 363 -13.98 1.22 5.68
C LYS A 363 -13.11 0.96 4.46
N PHE A 364 -13.71 0.95 3.29
CA PHE A 364 -13.00 0.96 2.02
C PHE A 364 -12.60 2.39 1.65
N VAL A 365 -11.32 2.59 1.36
CA VAL A 365 -10.75 3.86 0.89
C VAL A 365 -10.68 3.82 -0.63
N LYS A 366 -11.46 4.67 -1.32
CA LYS A 366 -11.50 4.71 -2.80
C LYS A 366 -10.28 5.36 -3.44
N ASP A 367 -9.60 6.28 -2.75
CA ASP A 367 -8.41 6.93 -3.29
C ASP A 367 -7.26 5.92 -3.44
N ALA A 368 -7.03 5.44 -4.66
CA ALA A 368 -5.92 4.55 -4.99
C ALA A 368 -4.54 5.24 -4.83
N ASN A 369 -4.49 6.57 -4.81
CA ASN A 369 -3.28 7.38 -4.72
C ASN A 369 -3.02 7.93 -3.31
N ILE A 370 -3.78 7.51 -2.30
CA ILE A 370 -3.70 8.06 -0.93
C ILE A 370 -2.29 8.00 -0.32
N ARG A 371 -1.52 6.95 -0.65
CA ARG A 371 -0.12 6.79 -0.23
C ARG A 371 0.77 7.88 -0.83
N LEU A 372 0.57 8.18 -2.11
CA LEU A 372 1.32 9.20 -2.83
C LEU A 372 0.90 10.61 -2.40
N HIS A 373 -0.40 10.86 -2.19
CA HIS A 373 -0.90 12.14 -1.67
C HIS A 373 -0.29 12.47 -0.31
N GLY A 374 -0.24 11.51 0.61
CA GLY A 374 0.40 11.71 1.90
C GLY A 374 1.91 11.97 1.81
N ALA A 375 2.62 11.28 0.89
CA ALA A 375 4.02 11.58 0.60
C ALA A 375 4.19 13.01 0.03
N ALA A 376 3.33 13.44 -0.89
CA ALA A 376 3.35 14.79 -1.44
C ALA A 376 3.13 15.85 -0.36
N GLN A 377 2.14 15.67 0.53
CA GLN A 377 1.91 16.59 1.64
C GLN A 377 3.14 16.66 2.58
N ARG A 378 3.77 15.52 2.88
CA ARG A 378 5.00 15.48 3.71
C ARG A 378 6.15 16.25 3.04
N ALA A 379 6.30 16.16 1.73
CA ALA A 379 7.31 16.91 0.99
C ALA A 379 6.99 18.41 0.98
N LEU A 380 5.73 18.80 0.71
CA LEU A 380 5.28 20.20 0.75
C LEU A 380 5.52 20.86 2.11
N ASN A 381 5.27 20.14 3.21
CA ASN A 381 5.56 20.65 4.56
C ASN A 381 7.05 20.98 4.81
N LYS A 382 7.97 20.48 3.97
CA LYS A 382 9.41 20.79 4.04
C LYS A 382 9.87 21.78 3.00
N GLU A 383 9.05 22.03 1.99
CA GLU A 383 9.37 22.86 0.84
C GLU A 383 9.75 24.30 1.24
N PRO A 384 9.00 25.03 2.11
CA PRO A 384 9.34 26.43 2.42
C PRO A 384 10.71 26.58 3.06
N LEU A 385 11.05 25.70 4.01
CA LEU A 385 12.35 25.68 4.66
C LEU A 385 13.47 25.37 3.65
N ALA A 386 13.27 24.35 2.82
CA ALA A 386 14.27 23.95 1.83
C ALA A 386 14.51 25.06 0.79
N ARG A 387 13.46 25.78 0.38
CA ARG A 387 13.55 26.91 -0.55
C ARG A 387 14.35 28.07 0.03
N VAL A 388 14.13 28.40 1.31
CA VAL A 388 14.92 29.44 2.01
C VAL A 388 16.41 29.06 2.05
N LEU A 389 16.71 27.79 2.35
CA LEU A 389 18.08 27.30 2.40
C LEU A 389 18.74 27.25 1.01
N TYR A 390 18.00 26.81 -0.02
CA TYR A 390 18.45 26.87 -1.42
C TYR A 390 18.86 28.27 -1.84
N ASN A 391 18.04 29.28 -1.52
CA ASN A 391 18.32 30.67 -1.89
C ASN A 391 19.56 31.25 -1.19
N ARG A 392 20.02 30.67 -0.08
CA ARG A 392 21.29 31.04 0.57
C ARG A 392 22.50 30.39 -0.11
N CYS A 393 22.27 29.35 -0.91
CA CYS A 393 23.28 28.61 -1.66
C CYS A 393 23.42 29.10 -3.12
N LYS A 394 22.56 30.02 -3.55
CA LYS A 394 22.61 30.66 -4.88
C LYS A 394 23.34 31.98 -4.79
#